data_AF-A0A533SK05-F1
#
_entry.id   AF-A0A533SK05-F1
#
_cell.length_a   1.000
_cell.length_b   1.000
_cell.length_c   1.000
_cell.angle_alpha   90.00
_cell.angle_beta   90.00
_cell.angle_gamma   90.00
#
_symmetry.space_group_name_H-M   'P 1'
#
loop_
_entity.id
_entity.type
_entity.pdbx_description
1 polymer ?
#
loop_
_entity_poly.entity_id
_entity_poly.type
_entity_poly.pdbx_seq_one_letter_code
_entity_poly.pdbx_strand_id
1 'polypeptide(L)' 'MSMKVIPEITRKRIQELVAKGKRLDGRAFHEYRPIKIEAGIVEKAEGSAQVSIGLTKVLVGVKVNTGEPFPDTPDEG' A
#
# COMPACT_ATOMS: atom_id res chain seq x y z
N MET A 1 16.26 -6.67 1.85
CA MET A 1 15.68 -5.62 2.73
C MET A 1 16.49 -5.59 4.02
N SER A 2 17.21 -4.52 4.32
CA SER A 2 17.93 -4.44 5.59
C SER A 2 16.94 -4.23 6.74
N MET A 3 17.14 -4.94 7.84
CA MET A 3 16.51 -4.56 9.11
C MET A 3 17.07 -3.18 9.50
N LYS A 4 16.23 -2.14 9.44
CA LYS A 4 16.58 -0.83 9.97
C LYS A 4 16.64 -0.95 11.49
N VAL A 5 17.84 -0.89 12.06
CA VAL A 5 18.00 -0.70 13.51
C VAL A 5 17.41 0.66 13.87
N ILE A 6 16.39 0.66 14.72
CA ILE A 6 15.74 1.90 15.19
C ILE A 6 16.54 2.41 16.39
N PRO A 7 16.96 3.69 16.40
CA PRO A 7 17.60 4.28 17.57
C PRO A 7 16.67 4.22 18.79
N GLU A 8 17.21 3.87 19.97
CA GLU A 8 16.44 3.78 21.22
C GLU A 8 15.72 5.09 21.56
N ILE A 9 16.31 6.23 21.23
CA ILE A 9 15.71 7.57 21.43
C ILE A 9 14.42 7.70 20.61
N THR A 10 14.42 7.25 19.36
CA THR A 10 13.24 7.29 18.48
C THR A 10 12.13 6.40 19.02
N ARG A 11 12.49 5.20 19.50
CA ARG A 11 11.54 4.25 20.10
C ARG A 11 10.88 4.85 21.34
N LYS A 12 11.66 5.39 22.28
CA LYS A 12 11.14 6.04 23.49
C LYS A 12 10.20 7.19 23.15
N ARG A 13 10.57 8.02 22.18
CA ARG A 13 9.72 9.15 21.74
C ARG A 13 8.37 8.68 21.21
N ILE A 14 8.34 7.60 20.42
CA ILE A 14 7.07 7.03 19.93
C ILE A 14 6.22 6.55 21.10
N GLN A 15 6.80 5.84 22.06
CA GLN A 15 6.08 5.35 23.24
C GLN A 15 5.47 6.48 24.08
N GLU A 16 6.23 7.56 24.31
CA GLU A 16 5.74 8.75 25.03
C GLU A 16 4.54 9.42 24.33
N LEU A 17 4.59 9.50 22.99
CA LEU A 17 3.51 10.10 22.21
C LEU A 17 2.25 9.24 22.26
N VAL A 18 2.39 7.93 22.13
CA VAL A 18 1.27 6.98 22.22
C VAL A 18 0.61 7.07 23.61
N ALA A 19 1.40 7.15 24.69
CA ALA A 19 0.87 7.34 26.04
C ALA A 19 0.09 8.66 26.22
N LYS A 20 0.40 9.68 25.40
CA LYS A 20 -0.31 10.97 25.35
C LYS A 20 -1.45 11.00 24.32
N GLY A 21 -1.78 9.85 23.72
CA GLY A 21 -2.82 9.74 22.71
C GLY A 21 -2.48 10.40 21.37
N LYS A 22 -1.19 10.59 21.06
CA LYS A 22 -0.70 11.28 19.85
C LYS A 22 0.17 10.36 19.00
N ARG A 23 0.17 10.63 17.69
CA ARG A 23 1.09 10.02 16.71
C ARG A 23 2.15 11.05 16.28
N LEU A 24 3.26 10.58 15.72
CA LEU A 24 4.36 11.44 15.25
C LEU A 24 3.94 12.50 14.23
N ASP A 25 2.94 12.17 13.41
CA ASP A 25 2.41 12.99 12.32
C ASP A 25 1.06 13.64 12.68
N GLY A 26 0.66 13.62 13.96
CA GLY A 26 -0.53 14.31 14.46
C GLY A 26 -1.87 13.65 14.13
N ARG A 27 -1.88 12.58 13.35
CA ARG A 27 -3.11 11.86 12.97
C ARG A 27 -3.81 11.20 14.15
N ALA A 28 -5.12 10.98 14.03
CA ALA A 28 -5.85 10.15 14.97
C ALA A 28 -5.46 8.67 14.85
N PHE A 29 -5.76 7.86 15.85
CA PHE A 29 -5.43 6.42 15.82
C PHE A 29 -6.20 5.64 14.73
N HIS A 30 -7.40 6.09 14.38
CA HIS A 30 -8.24 5.49 13.35
C HIS A 30 -8.06 6.13 11.97
N GLU A 31 -7.18 7.13 11.85
CA GLU A 31 -6.98 7.88 10.61
C GLU A 31 -5.87 7.26 9.75
N TYR A 32 -6.18 7.04 8.47
CA TYR A 32 -5.22 6.59 7.47
C TYR A 32 -4.21 7.69 7.10
N ARG A 33 -3.13 7.31 6.40
CA ARG A 33 -2.27 8.33 5.75
C ARG A 33 -3.00 8.85 4.51
N PRO A 34 -2.65 10.03 3.98
CA PRO A 34 -3.23 10.53 2.74
C PRO A 34 -3.20 9.47 1.64
N ILE A 35 -4.36 9.18 1.06
CA ILE A 35 -4.53 8.18 -0.01
C ILE A 35 -4.65 8.92 -1.33
N LYS A 36 -3.81 8.55 -2.30
CA LYS A 36 -3.88 9.05 -3.68
C LYS A 36 -3.96 7.86 -4.62
N ILE A 37 -4.91 7.89 -5.55
CA ILE A 37 -5.11 6.85 -6.57
C ILE A 37 -5.04 7.53 -7.93
N GLU A 38 -4.19 7.00 -8.78
CA GLU A 38 -4.02 7.43 -10.17
C GLU A 38 -4.23 6.18 -11.04
N ALA A 39 -5.26 6.17 -11.89
CA ALA A 39 -5.57 5.05 -12.79
C ALA A 39 -5.07 5.32 -14.21
N GLY A 40 -4.81 4.28 -14.99
CA GLY A 40 -4.43 4.38 -16.41
C GLY A 40 -3.02 4.94 -16.67
N ILE A 41 -2.11 4.82 -15.70
CA ILE A 41 -0.77 5.42 -15.78
C ILE A 41 0.16 4.62 -16.71
N VAL A 42 -0.07 3.31 -16.83
CA VAL A 42 0.69 2.44 -17.72
C VAL A 42 -0.13 2.26 -19.00
N GLU A 43 0.17 3.06 -20.02
CA GLU A 43 -0.56 3.07 -21.30
C GLU A 43 -0.57 1.71 -22.00
N LYS A 44 0.51 0.92 -21.82
CA LYS A 44 0.63 -0.40 -22.43
C LYS A 44 -0.20 -1.48 -21.74
N ALA A 45 -0.72 -1.24 -20.54
CA ALA A 45 -1.53 -2.20 -19.80
C ALA A 45 -3.02 -1.97 -20.05
N GLU A 46 -3.81 -3.04 -20.11
CA GLU A 46 -5.27 -2.98 -20.30
C GLU A 46 -5.95 -2.30 -19.09
N GLY A 47 -5.35 -2.46 -17.91
CA GLY A 47 -5.69 -1.68 -16.72
C GLY A 47 -4.43 -1.38 -15.92
N SER A 48 -4.38 -0.22 -15.26
CA SER A 48 -3.29 0.10 -14.34
C SER A 48 -3.73 1.08 -13.27
N ALA A 49 -3.07 1.02 -12.11
CA ALA A 49 -3.25 1.99 -11.05
C ALA A 49 -1.97 2.15 -10.22
N GLN A 50 -1.59 3.39 -9.90
CA GLN A 50 -0.66 3.70 -8.82
C GLN A 50 -1.44 4.18 -7.62
N VAL A 51 -1.21 3.54 -6.49
CA VAL A 51 -1.82 3.89 -5.21
C VAL A 51 -0.71 4.32 -4.25
N SER A 52 -0.90 5.48 -3.64
CA SER A 52 -0.02 6.00 -2.61
C SER A 52 -0.79 6.12 -1.29
N ILE A 53 -0.25 5.56 -0.21
CA ILE A 53 -0.74 5.72 1.16
C ILE A 53 0.39 6.37 1.98
N GLY A 54 0.36 7.70 2.04
CA GLY A 54 1.50 8.51 2.48
C GLY A 54 2.73 8.25 1.61
N LEU A 55 3.83 7.81 2.22
CA LEU A 55 5.08 7.50 1.51
C LEU A 55 5.11 6.10 0.88
N THR A 56 4.17 5.23 1.23
CA THR A 56 4.07 3.89 0.64
C THR A 56 3.42 4.00 -0.72
N LYS A 57 4.09 3.54 -1.77
CA LYS A 57 3.59 3.55 -3.15
C LYS A 57 3.58 2.14 -3.72
N VAL A 58 2.51 1.82 -4.44
CA VAL A 58 2.34 0.55 -5.16
C VAL A 58 1.84 0.87 -6.57
N LEU A 59 2.40 0.21 -7.57
CA LEU A 59 1.94 0.25 -8.95
C LEU A 59 1.43 -1.14 -9.33
N VAL A 60 0.21 -1.20 -9.86
CA VAL A 60 -0.44 -2.42 -10.35
C VAL A 60 -0.75 -2.26 -11.83
N GLY A 61 -0.51 -3.31 -12.60
CA GLY A 61 -0.92 -3.44 -14.00
C GLY A 61 -1.70 -4.73 -14.18
N VAL A 62 -2.77 -4.67 -14.96
CA VAL A 62 -3.58 -5.80 -15.37
C VAL A 62 -3.28 -6.08 -16.83
N LYS A 63 -3.04 -7.36 -17.13
CA LYS A 63 -2.82 -7.91 -18.45
C LYS A 63 -3.78 -9.06 -18.68
N VAL A 64 -4.53 -9.00 -19.76
CA VAL A 64 -5.53 -10.01 -20.11
C VAL A 64 -5.10 -10.66 -21.42
N ASN A 65 -5.12 -11.99 -21.44
CA ASN A 65 -4.89 -12.81 -22.62
C ASN A 65 -5.94 -13.93 -22.65
N THR A 66 -6.23 -14.47 -23.84
CA THR A 66 -7.07 -15.66 -23.97
C THR A 66 -6.25 -16.92 -23.63
N GLY A 67 -6.86 -17.84 -22.90
CA GLY A 67 -6.28 -19.13 -22.52
C GLY A 67 -7.36 -20.17 -22.32
N GLU A 68 -6.97 -21.44 -22.24
CA GLU A 68 -7.89 -22.52 -21.89
C GLU A 68 -8.23 -22.47 -20.39
N PRO A 69 -9.51 -22.62 -20.01
CA PRO A 69 -9.91 -22.63 -18.60
C PRO A 69 -9.37 -23.87 -17.89
N PHE A 70 -9.30 -23.81 -16.56
CA PHE A 70 -8.89 -24.98 -15.78
C PHE A 70 -9.94 -26.11 -15.91
N PRO A 71 -9.53 -27.39 -16.01
CA PRO A 71 -10.46 -28.51 -16.24
C PRO A 71 -11.54 -28.67 -15.16
N ASP A 72 -11.25 -28.24 -13.94
CA ASP A 72 -12.13 -28.27 -12.78
C ASP A 72 -13.12 -27.09 -12.74
N THR A 73 -12.86 -26.00 -13.47
CA THR A 73 -13.72 -24.81 -13.54
C THR A 73 -13.82 -24.30 -15.00
N PRO A 74 -14.49 -25.05 -15.90
CA PRO A 74 -14.48 -24.75 -17.34
C PRO A 74 -15.23 -23.46 -17.74
N ASP A 75 -16.12 -22.96 -16.87
CA ASP A 75 -16.94 -21.77 -17.13
C ASP A 75 -16.43 -20.51 -16.39
N GLU A 76 -15.21 -20.55 -15.82
CA GLU A 76 -14.58 -19.44 -15.07
C GLU A 76 -13.25 -18.97 -15.72
N GLY A 77 -12.94 -17.67 -15.60
CA GLY A 77 -11.74 -17.04 -16.18
C GLY A 77 -11.29 -15.78 -15.44
#